data_AF-A0A9E3PH96-F1
#
_entry.id   AF-A0A9E3PH96-F1
#
_cell.length_a   1.000
_cell.length_b   1.000
_cell.length_c   1.000
_cell.angle_alpha   90.00
_cell.angle_beta   90.00
_cell.angle_gamma   90.00
#
_symmetry.space_group_name_H-M   'P 1'
#
loop_
_entity.id
_entity.type
_entity.pdbx_description
1 polymer ?
#
loop_
_entity_poly.entity_id
_entity_poly.type
_entity_poly.pdbx_seq_one_letter_code
_entity_poly.pdbx_strand_id
1 'polypeptide(L)'
;MTVRLRPHHLLCMLTYAGRGYSAAFTANLDAVTERLRSEDILIVAGPDDICAPLLTGPEVEDAHCLAARVEARDSAAARAVASLLHRPVSSGERLMIGQTERERLRAAFKAGTSRAACTGCNWATFCSEIAASDFAGTRLV
;
A
#
# COMPACT_ATOMS: atom_id res chain seq x y z
N MET A 1 12.97 -14.30 2.64
CA MET A 1 11.76 -14.21 1.78
C MET A 1 11.47 -12.74 1.55
N THR A 2 10.74 -12.38 0.50
CA THR A 2 10.50 -10.98 0.10
C THR A 2 9.03 -10.79 -0.27
N VAL A 3 8.43 -9.67 0.14
CA VAL A 3 7.07 -9.28 -0.26
C VAL A 3 7.17 -8.40 -1.50
N ARG A 4 6.41 -8.71 -2.54
CA ARG A 4 6.39 -7.91 -3.77
C ARG A 4 5.29 -6.87 -3.63
N LEU A 5 5.64 -5.59 -3.67
CA LEU A 5 4.66 -4.50 -3.61
C LEU A 5 4.82 -3.51 -4.75
N ARG A 6 3.71 -3.06 -5.31
CA ARG A 6 3.67 -1.89 -6.17
C ARG A 6 3.61 -0.61 -5.33
N PRO A 7 4.10 0.53 -5.84
CA PRO A 7 4.34 1.71 -5.02
C PRO A 7 3.14 2.26 -4.24
N HIS A 8 1.92 2.25 -4.80
CA HIS A 8 0.78 2.80 -4.05
C HIS A 8 0.38 1.95 -2.84
N HIS A 9 0.63 0.64 -2.87
CA HIS A 9 0.36 -0.22 -1.74
C HIS A 9 1.27 0.04 -0.53
N LEU A 10 2.44 0.66 -0.74
CA LEU A 10 3.27 1.17 0.36
C LEU A 10 2.54 2.22 1.21
N LEU A 11 1.61 2.97 0.62
CA LEU A 11 0.76 3.92 1.33
C LEU A 11 -0.50 3.24 1.88
N CYS A 12 -1.14 2.36 1.11
CA CYS A 12 -2.36 1.66 1.54
C CYS A 12 -2.14 0.84 2.82
N MET A 13 -1.02 0.11 2.91
CA MET A 13 -0.71 -0.74 4.07
C MET A 13 -0.62 0.04 5.39
N LEU A 14 -0.28 1.33 5.34
CA LEU A 14 -0.17 2.18 6.53
C LEU A 14 -1.51 2.33 7.26
N THR A 15 -2.62 2.25 6.50
CA THR A 15 -4.00 2.46 6.97
C THR A 15 -4.85 1.20 6.96
N TYR A 16 -4.28 0.05 6.59
CA TYR A 16 -5.04 -1.19 6.52
C TYR A 16 -5.44 -1.65 7.93
N ALA A 17 -6.74 -1.88 8.13
CA ALA A 17 -7.33 -2.21 9.44
C ALA A 17 -8.14 -3.53 9.42
N GLY A 18 -7.89 -4.44 8.48
CA GLY A 18 -8.56 -5.74 8.45
C GLY A 18 -10.00 -5.73 7.94
N ARG A 19 -10.45 -4.65 7.26
CA ARG A 19 -11.82 -4.51 6.75
C ARG A 19 -11.90 -3.60 5.54
N GLY A 20 -13.07 -3.58 4.88
CA GLY A 20 -13.35 -2.71 3.73
C GLY A 20 -13.07 -3.34 2.37
N TYR A 21 -12.77 -4.64 2.33
CA TYR A 21 -12.53 -5.44 1.13
C TYR A 21 -13.33 -6.75 1.20
N SER A 22 -13.34 -7.53 0.12
CA SER A 22 -13.91 -8.88 0.12
C SER A 22 -13.15 -9.78 1.11
N ALA A 23 -13.81 -10.85 1.59
CA ALA A 23 -13.22 -11.76 2.57
C ALA A 23 -11.88 -12.36 2.10
N ALA A 24 -11.79 -12.78 0.84
CA ALA A 24 -10.56 -13.31 0.26
C ALA A 24 -9.44 -12.26 0.19
N PHE A 25 -9.77 -11.02 -0.17
CA PHE A 25 -8.81 -9.93 -0.24
C PHE A 25 -8.31 -9.53 1.16
N THR A 26 -9.21 -9.44 2.13
CA THR A 26 -8.87 -9.17 3.53
C THR A 26 -7.95 -10.26 4.10
N ALA A 27 -8.28 -11.54 3.89
CA ALA A 27 -7.44 -12.65 4.36
C ALA A 27 -6.01 -12.60 3.75
N ASN A 28 -5.90 -12.30 2.45
CA ASN A 28 -4.60 -12.13 1.80
C ASN A 28 -3.83 -10.92 2.35
N LEU A 29 -4.49 -9.78 2.53
CA LEU A 29 -3.85 -8.56 2.98
C LEU A 29 -3.42 -8.66 4.47
N ASP A 30 -4.14 -9.42 5.29
CA ASP A 30 -3.71 -9.80 6.64
C ASP A 30 -2.41 -10.62 6.59
N ALA A 31 -2.33 -11.64 5.74
CA ALA A 31 -1.13 -12.47 5.59
C ALA A 31 0.07 -11.67 5.06
N VAL A 32 -0.13 -10.80 4.06
CA VAL A 32 0.92 -9.90 3.56
C VAL A 32 1.39 -8.94 4.64
N THR A 33 0.47 -8.37 5.42
CA THR A 33 0.81 -7.44 6.50
C THR A 33 1.65 -8.11 7.59
N GLU A 34 1.38 -9.37 7.92
CA GLU A 34 2.17 -10.13 8.88
C GLU A 34 3.60 -10.37 8.37
N ARG A 35 3.75 -10.73 7.09
CA ARG A 35 5.07 -10.92 6.45
C ARG A 35 5.89 -9.63 6.46
N LEU A 36 5.27 -8.48 6.20
CA LEU A 36 5.92 -7.16 6.19
C LEU A 36 6.54 -6.74 7.52
N ARG A 37 6.28 -7.46 8.62
CA ARG A 37 6.95 -7.22 9.91
C ARG A 37 8.40 -7.64 9.92
N SER A 38 8.79 -8.60 9.08
CA SER A 38 10.14 -9.19 9.09
C SER A 38 10.76 -9.36 7.69
N GLU A 39 9.96 -9.35 6.63
CA GLU A 39 10.43 -9.47 5.26
C GLU A 39 10.71 -8.10 4.62
N ASP A 40 11.69 -8.07 3.72
CA ASP A 40 11.93 -6.91 2.87
C ASP A 40 10.90 -6.83 1.73
N ILE A 41 10.80 -5.65 1.13
CA ILE A 41 9.89 -5.37 0.03
C ILE A 41 10.69 -5.28 -1.26
N LEU A 42 10.31 -6.05 -2.27
CA LEU A 42 10.71 -5.83 -3.66
C LEU A 42 9.67 -4.97 -4.35
N ILE A 43 10.08 -3.80 -4.84
CA ILE A 43 9.21 -2.94 -5.63
C ILE A 43 9.01 -3.55 -7.01
N VAL A 44 7.74 -3.68 -7.42
CA VAL A 44 7.35 -4.23 -8.72
C VAL A 44 6.43 -3.28 -9.48
N ALA A 45 6.45 -3.40 -10.81
CA ALA A 45 5.44 -2.79 -11.67
C ALA A 45 4.23 -3.74 -11.81
N GLY A 46 3.03 -3.15 -11.93
CA GLY A 46 1.79 -3.91 -12.11
C GLY A 46 1.23 -4.54 -10.83
N PRO A 47 0.32 -5.51 -10.94
CA PRO A 47 -0.24 -6.24 -9.80
C PRO A 47 0.84 -6.92 -8.94
N ASP A 48 0.61 -7.01 -7.64
CA ASP A 48 1.59 -7.46 -6.65
C ASP A 48 1.01 -8.52 -5.69
N ASP A 49 1.73 -8.83 -4.61
CA ASP A 49 1.30 -9.87 -3.64
C ASP A 49 -0.06 -9.54 -3.00
N ILE A 50 -0.43 -8.26 -2.87
CA ILE A 50 -1.73 -7.85 -2.33
C ILE A 50 -2.84 -8.11 -3.35
N CYS A 51 -2.56 -7.93 -4.64
CA CYS A 51 -3.53 -8.13 -5.71
C CYS A 51 -3.92 -9.60 -5.95
N ALA A 52 -3.18 -10.57 -5.43
CA ALA A 52 -3.31 -11.99 -5.80
C ALA A 52 -4.76 -12.53 -5.84
N PRO A 53 -5.65 -12.24 -4.87
CA PRO A 53 -7.04 -12.74 -4.90
C PRO A 53 -7.88 -12.18 -6.05
N LEU A 54 -7.53 -11.02 -6.60
CA LEU A 54 -8.24 -10.42 -7.75
C LEU A 54 -7.81 -11.05 -9.08
N LEU A 55 -6.64 -11.70 -9.12
CA LEU A 55 -6.05 -12.24 -10.34
C LEU A 55 -6.44 -13.70 -10.59
N THR A 56 -6.90 -14.39 -9.55
CA THR A 56 -7.26 -15.82 -9.60
C THR A 56 -8.77 -16.05 -9.42
N GLY A 57 -9.52 -14.99 -9.12
CA GLY A 57 -10.97 -15.04 -8.92
C GLY A 57 -11.78 -14.93 -10.22
N PRO A 58 -13.10 -15.20 -10.15
CA PRO A 58 -14.00 -15.11 -11.30
C PRO A 58 -14.15 -13.69 -11.86
N GLU A 59 -13.75 -12.67 -11.10
CA GLU A 59 -13.86 -11.24 -11.42
C GLU A 59 -12.55 -10.67 -12.00
N VAL A 60 -11.65 -11.52 -12.52
CA VAL A 60 -10.34 -11.09 -13.05
C VAL A 60 -10.47 -10.06 -14.18
N GLU A 61 -11.53 -10.13 -14.97
CA GLU A 61 -11.80 -9.16 -16.04
C GLU A 61 -12.10 -7.75 -15.49
N ASP A 62 -12.61 -7.66 -14.25
CA ASP A 62 -12.89 -6.42 -13.54
C ASP A 62 -11.79 -6.05 -12.53
N ALA A 63 -10.63 -6.73 -12.59
CA ALA A 63 -9.52 -6.51 -11.69
C ALA A 63 -8.95 -5.09 -11.87
N HIS A 64 -9.39 -4.17 -11.01
CA HIS A 64 -9.01 -2.76 -11.06
C HIS A 64 -7.50 -2.52 -11.01
N CYS A 65 -6.71 -3.48 -10.50
CA CYS A 65 -5.25 -3.41 -10.43
C CYS A 65 -4.57 -3.41 -11.80
N LEU A 66 -5.27 -3.83 -12.87
CA LEU A 66 -4.80 -3.80 -14.26
C LEU A 66 -5.09 -2.47 -14.97
N ALA A 67 -5.90 -1.58 -14.39
CA ALA A 67 -6.29 -0.34 -15.05
C ALA A 67 -5.13 0.66 -15.10
N ALA A 68 -4.93 1.32 -16.25
CA ALA A 68 -3.86 2.32 -16.46
C ALA A 68 -3.87 3.46 -15.43
N ARG A 69 -5.05 3.83 -14.90
CA ARG A 69 -5.16 4.82 -13.81
C ARG A 69 -4.37 4.43 -12.55
N VAL A 70 -4.11 3.15 -12.33
CA VAL A 70 -3.34 2.67 -11.18
C VAL A 70 -1.84 2.89 -11.36
N GLU A 71 -1.33 2.88 -12.60
CA GLU A 71 0.07 3.23 -12.90
C GLU A 71 0.37 4.70 -12.56
N ALA A 72 -0.60 5.60 -12.82
CA ALA A 72 -0.50 7.00 -12.41
C ALA A 72 -0.46 7.14 -10.87
N ARG A 73 -1.24 6.33 -10.15
CA ARG A 73 -1.18 6.26 -8.68
C ARG A 73 0.15 5.74 -8.18
N ASP A 74 0.68 4.68 -8.79
CA ASP A 74 2.00 4.16 -8.44
C ASP A 74 3.07 5.21 -8.63
N SER A 75 3.05 5.91 -9.77
CA SER A 75 4.03 6.96 -10.05
C SER A 75 3.96 8.09 -9.01
N ALA A 76 2.76 8.50 -8.60
CA ALA A 76 2.58 9.51 -7.56
C ALA A 76 3.04 9.01 -6.18
N ALA A 77 2.73 7.77 -5.83
CA ALA A 77 3.12 7.17 -4.56
C ALA A 77 4.64 6.95 -4.49
N ALA A 78 5.25 6.45 -5.56
CA ALA A 78 6.69 6.27 -5.68
C ALA A 78 7.44 7.57 -5.41
N ARG A 79 7.03 8.68 -6.05
CA ARG A 79 7.65 10.00 -5.81
C ARG A 79 7.52 10.45 -4.36
N ALA A 80 6.33 10.30 -3.76
CA ALA A 80 6.11 10.70 -2.38
C ALA A 80 6.94 9.87 -1.39
N VAL A 81 6.91 8.54 -1.52
CA VAL A 81 7.68 7.62 -0.66
C VAL A 81 9.18 7.84 -0.85
N ALA A 82 9.65 7.99 -2.09
CA ALA A 82 11.07 8.23 -2.37
C ALA A 82 11.58 9.51 -1.71
N SER A 83 10.80 10.59 -1.80
CA SER A 83 11.11 11.87 -1.14
C SER A 83 11.18 11.73 0.38
N LEU A 84 10.22 11.02 0.98
CA LEU A 84 10.14 10.83 2.43
C LEU A 84 11.25 9.93 2.96
N LEU A 85 11.60 8.86 2.24
CA LEU A 85 12.62 7.90 2.68
C LEU A 85 14.03 8.31 2.26
N HIS A 86 14.19 9.37 1.45
CA HIS A 86 15.45 9.77 0.84
C HIS A 86 16.15 8.62 0.09
N ARG A 87 15.34 7.79 -0.60
CA ARG A 87 15.77 6.58 -1.31
C ARG A 87 14.95 6.39 -2.58
N PRO A 88 15.50 5.77 -3.64
CA PRO A 88 14.73 5.48 -4.84
C PRO A 88 13.59 4.49 -4.55
N VAL A 89 12.47 4.68 -5.24
CA VAL A 89 11.31 3.76 -5.22
C VAL A 89 10.92 3.51 -6.67
N SER A 90 11.45 2.44 -7.24
CA SER A 90 11.22 2.02 -8.63
C SER A 90 11.29 0.50 -8.73
N SER A 91 10.72 -0.08 -9.78
CA SER A 91 10.73 -1.53 -9.97
C SER A 91 12.16 -2.10 -9.90
N GLY A 92 12.35 -3.16 -9.12
CA GLY A 92 13.65 -3.78 -8.85
C GLY A 92 14.32 -3.31 -7.56
N GLU A 93 13.91 -2.17 -6.98
CA GLU A 93 14.43 -1.68 -5.71
C GLU A 93 13.96 -2.53 -4.53
N ARG A 94 14.82 -2.66 -3.52
CA ARG A 94 14.50 -3.32 -2.25
C ARG A 94 14.40 -2.32 -1.11
N LEU A 95 13.28 -2.35 -0.39
CA LEU A 95 13.01 -1.50 0.76
C LEU A 95 12.85 -2.32 2.02
N MET A 96 13.34 -1.78 3.13
CA MET A 96 12.97 -2.23 4.47
C MET A 96 12.13 -1.10 5.08
N ILE A 97 10.91 -1.41 5.50
CA ILE A 97 10.00 -0.45 6.11
C ILE A 97 9.87 -0.77 7.60
N GLY A 98 10.90 -0.37 8.33
CA GLY A 98 10.97 -0.49 9.78
C GLY A 98 10.08 0.55 10.47
N GLN A 99 10.12 0.56 11.80
CA GLN A 99 9.28 1.45 12.59
C GLN A 99 9.50 2.93 12.26
N THR A 100 10.75 3.37 12.14
CA THR A 100 11.09 4.75 11.78
C THR A 100 10.53 5.16 10.42
N GLU A 101 10.68 4.30 9.40
CA GLU A 101 10.13 4.57 8.07
C GLU A 101 8.59 4.62 8.12
N ARG A 102 7.94 3.71 8.85
CA ARG A 102 6.48 3.70 9.02
C ARG A 102 5.99 4.97 9.69
N GLU A 103 6.62 5.41 10.77
CA GLU A 103 6.26 6.64 11.48
C GLU A 103 6.37 7.87 10.58
N ARG A 104 7.47 7.98 9.81
CA ARG A 104 7.64 9.06 8.84
C ARG A 104 6.57 9.05 7.75
N LEU A 105 6.29 7.89 7.18
CA LEU A 105 5.26 7.74 6.15
C LEU A 105 3.86 8.06 6.70
N ARG A 106 3.55 7.62 7.91
CA ARG A 106 2.30 7.92 8.63
C ARG A 106 2.14 9.40 8.92
N ALA A 107 3.19 10.07 9.40
CA ALA A 107 3.16 11.51 9.64
C ALA A 107 2.85 12.29 8.35
N ALA A 108 3.51 11.97 7.24
CA ALA A 108 3.25 12.59 5.95
C ALA A 108 1.84 12.27 5.40
N PHE A 109 1.37 11.04 5.60
CA PHE A 109 0.02 10.65 5.21
C PHE A 109 -1.04 11.42 5.99
N LYS A 110 -0.88 11.54 7.32
CA LYS A 110 -1.76 12.33 8.20
C LYS A 110 -1.75 13.81 7.84
N ALA A 111 -0.58 14.37 7.54
CA ALA A 111 -0.44 15.76 7.09
C ALA A 111 -0.97 16.01 5.66
N GLY A 112 -1.33 14.96 4.92
CA GLY A 112 -1.83 15.06 3.54
C GLY A 112 -0.75 15.20 2.47
N THR A 113 0.53 15.28 2.83
CA THR A 113 1.63 15.60 1.91
C THR A 113 2.04 14.43 1.00
N SER A 114 1.62 13.20 1.31
CA SER A 114 1.84 12.02 0.48
C SER A 114 0.59 11.52 -0.26
N ARG A 115 -0.53 12.26 -0.19
CA ARG A 115 -1.86 11.77 -0.62
C ARG A 115 -2.22 12.02 -2.09
N ALA A 116 -1.31 12.54 -2.90
CA ALA A 116 -1.55 12.76 -4.33
C ALA A 116 -2.02 11.47 -5.04
N ALA A 117 -1.41 10.32 -4.69
CA ALA A 117 -1.79 9.00 -5.20
C ALA A 117 -3.20 8.54 -4.78
N CYS A 118 -3.77 9.13 -3.72
CA CYS A 118 -5.08 8.77 -3.19
C CYS A 118 -6.24 9.48 -3.91
N THR A 119 -5.96 10.40 -4.84
CA THR A 119 -7.00 11.14 -5.57
C THR A 119 -7.90 10.17 -6.34
N GLY A 120 -9.23 10.33 -6.15
CA GLY A 120 -10.25 9.45 -6.74
C GLY A 120 -10.20 7.99 -6.23
N CYS A 121 -9.54 7.71 -5.11
CA CYS A 121 -9.52 6.38 -4.49
C CYS A 121 -10.79 6.17 -3.65
N ASN A 122 -11.44 5.02 -3.83
CA ASN A 122 -12.68 4.69 -3.11
C ASN A 122 -12.49 4.61 -1.59
N TRP A 123 -11.27 4.34 -1.12
CA TRP A 123 -10.95 4.25 0.32
C TRP A 123 -10.42 5.56 0.90
N ALA A 124 -10.38 6.67 0.15
CA ALA A 124 -9.76 7.91 0.61
C ALA A 124 -10.38 8.45 1.92
N THR A 125 -11.71 8.39 2.07
CA THR A 125 -12.40 8.80 3.31
C THR A 125 -12.03 7.90 4.47
N PHE A 126 -12.14 6.58 4.30
CA PHE A 126 -11.75 5.59 5.31
C PHE A 126 -10.30 5.75 5.79
N CYS A 127 -9.36 5.90 4.85
CA CYS A 127 -7.95 6.14 5.20
C CYS A 127 -7.75 7.45 5.95
N SER A 128 -8.58 8.48 5.72
CA SER A 128 -8.52 9.75 6.45
C SER A 128 -8.96 9.58 7.90
N GLU A 129 -10.02 8.80 8.14
CA GLU A 129 -10.49 8.48 9.49
C GLU A 129 -9.41 7.74 10.29
N ILE A 130 -8.78 6.73 9.68
CA ILE A 130 -7.67 5.99 10.29
C ILE A 130 -6.48 6.91 10.59
N ALA A 131 -6.13 7.82 9.69
CA ALA A 131 -5.05 8.78 9.92
C ALA A 131 -5.39 9.80 11.03
N ALA A 132 -6.67 10.20 11.15
CA ALA A 132 -7.15 11.07 12.21
C ALA A 132 -7.13 10.37 13.58
N SER A 133 -7.34 9.05 13.61
CA SER A 133 -7.24 8.21 14.82
C SER A 133 -5.82 7.73 15.13
N ASP A 134 -4.79 8.44 14.66
CA ASP A 134 -3.38 8.07 14.85
C ASP A 134 -3.06 6.63 14.44
N PHE A 135 -3.69 6.17 13.36
CA PHE A 135 -3.53 4.82 12.81
C PHE A 135 -3.94 3.69 13.78
N ALA A 136 -4.77 4.00 14.78
CA ALA A 136 -5.35 3.01 15.68
C ALA A 136 -6.08 1.90 14.92
N GLY A 137 -5.90 0.65 15.37
CA GLY A 137 -6.52 -0.53 14.76
C GLY A 137 -5.91 -0.97 13.43
N THR A 138 -4.83 -0.36 12.98
CA THR A 138 -4.11 -0.82 11.78
C THR A 138 -3.37 -2.13 12.05
N ARG A 139 -3.29 -2.97 11.03
CA ARG A 139 -2.67 -4.30 11.14
C ARG A 139 -1.14 -4.23 11.14
N LEU A 140 -0.57 -3.30 10.38
CA LEU A 140 0.89 -3.09 10.35
C LEU A 140 1.30 -2.25 11.57
N VAL A 141 1.90 -2.89 12.58
CA VAL A 141 2.44 -2.22 13.78
C VAL A 141 3.95 -2.25 13.78
#